data_AF-A0A947K6S0-F1
#
_entry.id   AF-A0A947K6S0-F1
#
_cell.length_a   1.000
_cell.length_b   1.000
_cell.length_c   1.000
_cell.angle_alpha   90.00
_cell.angle_beta   90.00
_cell.angle_gamma   90.00
#
_symmetry.space_group_name_H-M   'P 1'
#
loop_
_entity.id
_entity.type
_entity.pdbx_description
1 polymer ?
#
loop_
_entity_poly.entity_id
_entity_poly.type
_entity_poly.pdbx_seq_one_letter_code
_entity_poly.pdbx_strand_id
1 'polypeptide(L)'
;MIWLAYGFFILGLFFLTFGVIGLIRFPDLYTRIHPAGKGGTAGGLSIFIGLMIYSGLSALTLRLALISLFILITSPVASHVIARGALESGIKPWQQKDKKQ
;
A
#
# COMPACT_ATOMS: atom_id res chain seq x y z
N MET A 1 -26.15 3.03 3.72
CA MET A 1 -25.12 2.74 2.68
C MET A 1 -24.07 3.84 2.59
N ILE A 2 -24.47 5.10 2.44
CA ILE A 2 -23.53 6.24 2.34
C ILE A 2 -22.55 6.35 3.53
N TRP A 3 -23.03 6.13 4.76
CA TRP A 3 -22.19 6.18 5.97
C TRP A 3 -21.09 5.13 5.97
N LEU A 4 -21.37 3.94 5.43
CA LEU A 4 -20.39 2.87 5.31
C LEU A 4 -19.28 3.26 4.31
N ALA A 5 -19.65 3.86 3.18
CA ALA A 5 -18.70 4.36 2.20
C ALA A 5 -17.78 5.44 2.79
N TYR A 6 -18.32 6.39 3.58
CA TYR A 6 -17.51 7.37 4.28
C TYR A 6 -16.54 6.74 5.29
N GLY A 7 -16.97 5.71 6.01
CA GLY A 7 -16.07 4.94 6.89
C GLY A 7 -14.88 4.34 6.15
N PHE A 8 -15.13 3.74 4.97
CA PHE A 8 -14.07 3.19 4.11
C PHE A 8 -13.14 4.27 3.54
N PHE A 9 -13.66 5.45 3.19
CA PHE A 9 -12.83 6.57 2.73
C PHE A 9 -11.92 7.12 3.83
N ILE A 10 -12.42 7.26 5.06
CA ILE A 10 -11.61 7.70 6.21
C ILE A 10 -10.52 6.66 6.51
N LEU A 11 -10.87 5.38 6.47
CA LEU A 11 -9.93 4.28 6.68
C LEU A 11 -8.86 4.22 5.58
N GLY A 12 -9.25 4.44 4.32
CA GLY A 12 -8.34 4.55 3.19
C GLY A 12 -7.39 5.73 3.31
N LEU A 13 -7.90 6.91 3.70
CA LEU A 13 -7.10 8.09 3.98
C LEU A 13 -6.08 7.82 5.08
N PHE A 14 -6.51 7.19 6.19
CA PHE A 14 -5.63 6.78 7.27
C PHE A 14 -4.47 5.90 6.77
N PHE A 15 -4.76 4.84 6.00
CA PHE A 15 -3.71 3.97 5.46
C PHE A 15 -2.75 4.67 4.51
N LEU A 16 -3.26 5.57 3.64
CA LEU A 16 -2.40 6.35 2.74
C LEU A 16 -1.50 7.31 3.52
N THR A 17 -2.06 8.04 4.49
CA THR A 17 -1.28 8.97 5.32
C THR A 17 -0.20 8.24 6.11
N PHE A 18 -0.53 7.12 6.76
CA PHE A 18 0.46 6.31 7.48
C PHE A 18 1.47 5.64 6.54
N GLY A 19 1.06 5.26 5.33
CA GLY A 19 1.95 4.77 4.29
C GLY A 19 3.01 5.79 3.90
N VAL A 20 2.60 7.04 3.67
CA VAL A 20 3.49 8.15 3.34
C VAL A 20 4.39 8.51 4.52
N ILE A 21 3.85 8.59 5.73
CA ILE A 21 4.65 8.87 6.94
C ILE A 21 5.68 7.76 7.15
N GLY A 22 5.30 6.49 7.00
CA GLY A 22 6.21 5.36 7.09
C GLY A 22 7.31 5.42 6.04
N LEU A 23 6.97 5.79 4.80
CA LEU A 23 7.93 5.95 3.71
C LEU A 23 8.99 7.03 4.02
N ILE A 24 8.58 8.16 4.62
CA ILE A 24 9.49 9.27 4.97
C ILE A 24 10.31 8.93 6.23
N ARG A 25 9.70 8.24 7.21
CA ARG A 25 10.32 7.96 8.52
C ARG A 25 11.36 6.84 8.46
N PHE A 26 11.18 5.84 7.60
CA PHE A 26 12.08 4.69 7.62
C PHE A 26 13.45 4.98 7.00
N PRO A 27 14.52 4.47 7.64
CA PRO A 27 15.90 4.85 7.30
C PRO A 27 16.40 4.22 5.99
N ASP A 28 15.83 3.10 5.56
CA ASP A 28 16.39 2.29 4.48
C ASP A 28 15.34 1.80 3.48
N LEU A 29 15.80 1.56 2.25
CA LEU A 29 14.98 1.18 1.11
C LEU A 29 14.17 -0.10 1.41
N TYR A 30 14.79 -1.12 2.01
CA TYR A 30 14.08 -2.35 2.36
C TYR A 30 12.99 -2.12 3.41
N THR A 31 13.28 -1.29 4.41
CA THR A 31 12.29 -0.90 5.44
C THR A 31 11.17 -0.01 4.90
N ARG A 32 11.43 0.75 3.82
CA ARG A 32 10.46 1.61 3.12
C ARG A 32 9.49 0.84 2.23
N ILE A 33 9.89 -0.32 1.69
CA ILE A 33 9.02 -1.17 0.86
C ILE A 33 7.77 -1.60 1.65
N HIS A 34 7.91 -1.82 2.96
CA HIS A 34 6.82 -2.32 3.78
C HIS A 34 5.62 -1.36 3.91
N PRO A 35 5.79 -0.11 4.40
CA PRO A 35 4.68 0.84 4.45
C PRO A 35 4.24 1.31 3.07
N ALA A 36 5.15 1.35 2.07
CA ALA A 36 4.77 1.70 0.70
C ALA A 36 3.81 0.66 0.12
N GLY A 37 4.15 -0.63 0.26
CA GLY A 37 3.31 -1.74 -0.20
C GLY A 37 1.98 -1.80 0.56
N LYS A 38 2.03 -1.90 1.89
CA LYS A 38 0.80 -2.01 2.71
C LYS A 38 -0.07 -0.76 2.65
N GLY A 39 0.52 0.43 2.78
CA GLY A 39 -0.21 1.69 2.77
C GLY A 39 -0.89 1.96 1.42
N GLY A 40 -0.17 1.72 0.31
CA GLY A 40 -0.72 1.89 -1.03
C GLY A 40 -1.82 0.87 -1.36
N THR A 41 -1.60 -0.42 -1.05
CA THR A 41 -2.59 -1.47 -1.34
C THR A 41 -3.80 -1.39 -0.43
N ALA A 42 -3.63 -1.40 0.90
CA ALA A 42 -4.75 -1.36 1.83
C ALA A 42 -5.52 -0.03 1.72
N GLY A 43 -4.81 1.09 1.54
CA GLY A 43 -5.43 2.40 1.33
C GLY A 43 -6.25 2.46 0.03
N GLY A 44 -5.64 2.06 -1.09
CA GLY A 44 -6.31 2.02 -2.39
C GLY A 44 -7.52 1.08 -2.41
N LEU A 45 -7.37 -0.14 -1.88
CA LEU A 45 -8.46 -1.11 -1.78
C LEU A 45 -9.61 -0.60 -0.91
N SER A 46 -9.32 0.03 0.22
CA SER A 46 -10.35 0.59 1.10
C SER A 46 -11.15 1.69 0.40
N ILE A 47 -10.48 2.56 -0.36
CA ILE A 47 -11.14 3.61 -1.15
C ILE A 47 -11.98 3.01 -2.27
N PHE A 48 -11.48 2.01 -3.00
CA PHE A 48 -12.24 1.37 -4.06
C PHE A 48 -13.45 0.63 -3.53
N ILE A 49 -13.35 -0.07 -2.40
CA ILE A 49 -14.50 -0.70 -1.74
C ILE A 49 -15.54 0.36 -1.33
N GLY A 50 -15.10 1.48 -0.73
CA GLY A 50 -15.98 2.61 -0.40
C GLY A 50 -16.69 3.16 -1.64
N LEU A 51 -15.98 3.27 -2.76
CA LEU A 51 -16.53 3.76 -4.03
C LEU A 51 -17.53 2.78 -4.65
N MET A 52 -17.27 1.47 -4.59
CA MET A 52 -18.22 0.43 -5.03
C MET A 52 -19.52 0.46 -4.22
N ILE A 53 -19.42 0.65 -2.89
CA ILE A 53 -20.59 0.77 -2.00
C ILE A 53 -21.36 2.06 -2.31
N TYR A 54 -20.67 3.15 -2.63
CA TYR A 54 -21.29 4.42 -3.00
C TYR A 54 -21.98 4.37 -4.37
N SER A 55 -21.36 3.75 -5.37
CA SER A 55 -21.90 3.67 -6.73
C SER A 55 -22.94 2.57 -6.96
N GLY A 56 -23.02 1.58 -6.07
CA GLY A 56 -23.88 0.41 -6.22
C GLY A 56 -23.41 -0.56 -7.32
N LEU A 57 -24.25 -1.56 -7.65
CA LEU A 57 -23.98 -2.55 -8.70
C LEU A 57 -24.10 -1.91 -10.08
N SER A 58 -22.96 -1.52 -10.66
CA SER A 58 -22.86 -0.93 -11.99
C SER A 58 -21.61 -1.42 -12.73
N ALA A 59 -21.48 -1.08 -14.01
CA ALA A 59 -20.25 -1.35 -14.78
C ALA A 59 -18.99 -0.73 -14.14
N LEU A 60 -19.15 0.34 -13.35
CA LEU A 60 -18.05 0.95 -12.59
C LEU A 60 -17.50 0.00 -11.54
N THR A 61 -18.38 -0.69 -10.81
CA THR A 61 -18.02 -1.63 -9.74
C THR A 61 -17.19 -2.80 -10.27
N LEU A 62 -17.54 -3.32 -11.44
CA LEU A 62 -16.74 -4.36 -12.10
C LEU A 62 -15.34 -3.86 -12.47
N ARG A 63 -15.24 -2.65 -13.04
CA ARG A 63 -13.94 -2.04 -13.38
C ARG A 63 -13.07 -1.82 -12.13
N LEU A 64 -13.67 -1.29 -11.05
CA LEU A 64 -12.98 -1.08 -9.78
C LEU A 64 -12.50 -2.40 -9.16
N ALA A 65 -13.28 -3.48 -9.29
CA ALA A 65 -12.91 -4.79 -8.77
C ALA A 65 -11.72 -5.37 -9.53
N LEU A 66 -11.70 -5.23 -10.86
CA LEU A 66 -10.57 -5.64 -11.70
C LEU A 66 -9.30 -4.84 -11.37
N ILE A 67 -9.41 -3.52 -11.20
CA ILE A 67 -8.28 -2.66 -10.80
C ILE A 67 -7.76 -3.07 -9.42
N SER A 68 -8.65 -3.34 -8.47
CA SER A 68 -8.30 -3.78 -7.11
C SER A 68 -7.51 -5.09 -7.13
N LEU A 69 -7.97 -6.07 -7.92
CA LEU A 69 -7.29 -7.35 -8.09
C LEU A 69 -5.92 -7.17 -8.75
N PHE A 70 -5.85 -6.33 -9.79
CA PHE A 70 -4.60 -6.03 -10.48
C PHE A 70 -3.56 -5.44 -9.53
N ILE A 71 -3.93 -4.41 -8.75
CA ILE A 71 -3.03 -3.78 -7.77
C ILE A 71 -2.54 -4.77 -6.71
N LEU A 72 -3.41 -5.69 -6.27
CA LEU A 72 -3.05 -6.70 -5.27
C LEU A 72 -1.94 -7.63 -5.77
N ILE A 73 -1.90 -7.92 -7.07
CA ILE A 73 -0.86 -8.73 -7.71
C ILE A 73 0.36 -7.87 -8.07
N THR A 74 0.15 -6.66 -8.59
CA THR A 74 1.25 -5.76 -9.01
C THR A 74 2.10 -5.30 -7.84
N SER A 75 1.49 -5.03 -6.67
CA SER A 75 2.23 -4.53 -5.50
C SER A 75 3.33 -5.49 -4.99
N PRO A 76 3.09 -6.80 -4.77
CA PRO A 76 4.13 -7.72 -4.35
C PRO A 76 5.19 -7.92 -5.45
N VAL A 77 4.80 -7.93 -6.73
CA VAL A 77 5.75 -8.02 -7.85
C VAL A 77 6.66 -6.79 -7.89
N ALA A 78 6.09 -5.58 -7.80
CA ALA A 78 6.85 -4.33 -7.76
C ALA A 78 7.80 -4.29 -6.56
N SER A 79 7.31 -4.68 -5.37
CA SER A 79 8.13 -4.74 -4.14
C SER A 79 9.31 -5.70 -4.29
N HIS A 80 9.08 -6.87 -4.90
CA HIS A 80 10.13 -7.86 -5.12
C HIS A 80 11.18 -7.37 -6.13
N VAL A 81 10.76 -6.79 -7.25
CA VAL A 81 11.67 -6.25 -8.26
C VAL A 81 12.50 -5.08 -7.71
N ILE A 82 11.88 -4.19 -6.94
CA ILE A 82 12.58 -3.08 -6.28
C ILE A 82 13.63 -3.61 -5.28
N ALA A 83 13.26 -4.58 -4.44
CA ALA A 83 14.18 -5.17 -3.47
C ALA A 83 15.36 -5.88 -4.16
N ARG A 84 15.09 -6.60 -5.25
CA ARG A 84 16.11 -7.28 -6.03
C ARG A 84 17.05 -6.29 -6.73
N GLY A 85 16.51 -5.25 -7.35
CA GLY A 85 17.32 -4.19 -7.98
C GLY A 85 18.20 -3.43 -6.97
N ALA A 86 17.69 -3.20 -5.76
CA ALA A 86 18.48 -2.60 -4.67
C ALA A 86 19.64 -3.52 -4.25
N LEU A 87 19.40 -4.83 -4.18
CA LEU A 87 20.42 -5.82 -3.85
C LEU A 87 21.50 -5.90 -4.93
N GLU A 88 21.10 -5.95 -6.20
CA GLU A 88 22.01 -5.95 -7.36
C GLU A 88 22.83 -4.64 -7.45
N SER A 89 22.28 -3.53 -6.96
CA SER A 89 22.98 -2.23 -6.87
C SER A 89 23.90 -2.10 -5.64
N GLY A 90 24.02 -3.15 -4.82
CA GLY A 90 24.89 -3.16 -3.63
C GLY A 90 24.36 -2.33 -2.45
N ILE A 91 23.08 -1.95 -2.44
CA ILE A 91 22.46 -1.26 -1.31
C ILE A 91 22.35 -2.25 -0.14
N LYS A 92 23.03 -1.97 0.96
CA LYS A 92 22.99 -2.83 2.15
C LYS A 92 21.75 -2.52 2.98
N PRO A 93 21.01 -3.55 3.45
CA PRO A 93 19.92 -3.35 4.39
C PRO A 93 20.40 -2.63 5.65
N TRP A 94 19.57 -1.74 6.17
CA TRP A 94 19.86 -1.13 7.46
C TRP A 94 19.84 -2.19 8.56
N GLN A 95 20.97 -2.32 9.25
CA GLN A 95 21.10 -3.14 10.44
C GLN A 95 21.06 -2.20 11.64
N GLN A 96 20.10 -2.42 12.55
CA GLN A 96 20.17 -1.80 13.86
C GLN A 96 21.46 -2.31 14.50
N LYS A 97 22.41 -1.42 14.78
CA LYS A 97 23.60 -1.78 15.58
C LYS A 97 23.07 -2.43 16.85
N ASP A 98 23.30 -3.73 17.01
CA ASP A 98 23.19 -4.36 18.32
C ASP A 98 23.95 -3.47 19.28
N LYS A 99 23.27 -3.03 20.36
CA LYS A 99 23.95 -2.42 21.48
C LYS A 99 25.00 -3.44 21.89
N LYS A 100 26.27 -3.11 21.64
CA LYS A 100 27.44 -3.84 22.13
C LYS A 100 27.10 -4.38 23.52
N GLN A 101 26.99 -5.71 23.62
CA GLN A 101 27.33 -6.40 24.85
C GLN A 101 28.82 -6.19 25.12
#